data_AF-W1WP25-F1
#
_entry.id   AF-W1WP25-F1
#
_cell.length_a   1.000
_cell.length_b   1.000
_cell.length_c   1.000
_cell.angle_alpha   90.00
_cell.angle_beta   90.00
_cell.angle_gamma   90.00
#
_symmetry.space_group_name_H-M   'P 1'
#
loop_
_entity.id
_entity.type
_entity.pdbx_description
1 polymer ?
#
loop_
_entity_poly.entity_id
_entity_poly.type
_entity_poly.pdbx_seq_one_letter_code
_entity_poly.pdbx_strand_id
1 'polypeptide(L)'
;MQSWYLLYCKRGQLQRAQEHLERQAVNCLAPMITLEKMVRGKRTAVSEPLFPNYLFVEFDPEVIHTTTINATRGVSHFVRFGASPAIVPSA
;
A
#
# COMPACT_ATOMS: atom_id res chain seq x y z
N MET A 1 0.70 1.01 -19.75
CA MET A 1 0.00 -0.23 -19.29
C MET A 1 -0.17 -0.19 -17.79
N GLN A 2 -1.31 -0.62 -17.24
CA GLN A 2 -1.51 -0.69 -15.79
C GLN A 2 -0.63 -1.79 -15.18
N SER A 3 0.00 -1.49 -14.05
CA SER A 3 0.85 -2.43 -13.32
C SER A 3 0.69 -2.24 -11.83
N TRP A 4 0.83 -3.33 -11.09
CA TRP A 4 0.83 -3.30 -9.63
C TRP A 4 2.21 -2.91 -9.12
N TYR A 5 2.23 -1.99 -8.17
CA TYR A 5 3.41 -1.53 -7.46
C TYR A 5 3.17 -1.64 -5.96
N LEU A 6 4.28 -1.64 -5.21
CA LEU A 6 4.23 -1.68 -3.75
C LEU A 6 4.80 -0.38 -3.17
N LEU A 7 4.00 0.26 -2.32
CA LEU A 7 4.37 1.47 -1.56
C LEU A 7 4.58 1.15 -0.10
N TYR A 8 5.55 1.84 0.50
CA TYR A 8 5.64 1.96 1.95
C TYR A 8 5.04 3.31 2.38
N CYS A 9 4.08 3.26 3.29
CA CYS A 9 3.42 4.42 3.88
C CYS A 9 4.10 4.84 5.18
N LYS A 10 3.95 6.13 5.53
CA LYS A 10 4.38 6.62 6.84
C LYS A 10 3.50 6.01 7.94
N ARG A 11 4.09 5.78 9.12
CA ARG A 11 3.40 5.18 10.27
C ARG A 11 2.11 5.94 10.59
N GLY A 12 0.98 5.23 10.59
CA GLY A 12 -0.35 5.80 10.88
C GLY A 12 -0.93 6.69 9.78
N GLN A 13 -0.30 6.79 8.61
CA GLN A 13 -0.78 7.57 7.46
C GLN A 13 -1.25 6.69 6.30
N LEU A 14 -1.38 5.38 6.49
CA LEU A 14 -1.82 4.44 5.45
C LEU A 14 -3.21 4.82 4.91
N GLN A 15 -4.18 5.02 5.79
CA GLN A 15 -5.54 5.39 5.40
C GLN A 15 -5.58 6.72 4.66
N ARG A 16 -4.78 7.70 5.10
CA ARG A 16 -4.64 8.99 4.42
C ARG A 16 -4.01 8.84 3.04
N ALA A 17 -2.96 8.02 2.92
CA ALA A 17 -2.32 7.75 1.63
C ALA A 17 -3.32 7.12 0.66
N GLN A 18 -4.07 6.11 1.12
CA GLN A 18 -5.14 5.48 0.36
C GLN A 18 -6.17 6.49 -0.13
N GLU A 19 -6.75 7.32 0.75
CA GLU A 19 -7.76 8.32 0.36
C GLU A 19 -7.22 9.30 -0.71
N HIS A 20 -5.96 9.72 -0.60
CA HIS A 20 -5.36 10.62 -1.57
C HIS A 20 -5.06 9.96 -2.92
N LEU A 21 -4.72 8.67 -2.91
CA LEU A 21 -4.46 7.88 -4.12
C LEU A 21 -5.77 7.52 -4.82
N GLU A 22 -6.81 7.13 -4.08
CA GLU A 22 -8.16 6.90 -4.60
C GLU A 22 -8.72 8.15 -5.29
N ARG A 23 -8.48 9.34 -4.74
CA ARG A 23 -8.84 10.63 -5.38
C ARG A 23 -8.09 10.90 -6.67
N GLN A 24 -6.90 10.33 -6.85
CA GLN A 24 -6.11 10.40 -8.08
C GLN A 24 -6.47 9.29 -9.08
N ALA A 25 -7.56 8.54 -8.83
CA ALA A 25 -7.96 7.37 -9.60
C ALA A 25 -6.89 6.26 -9.63
N VAL A 26 -6.14 6.12 -8.54
CA VAL A 26 -5.18 5.02 -8.33
C VAL A 26 -5.86 3.93 -7.52
N ASN A 27 -5.88 2.72 -8.05
CA ASN A 27 -6.41 1.56 -7.35
C ASN A 27 -5.49 1.22 -6.18
N CYS A 28 -6.05 1.10 -4.97
CA CYS A 28 -5.31 0.83 -3.74
C CYS A 28 -5.79 -0.47 -3.11
N LEU A 29 -4.85 -1.29 -2.64
CA LEU A 29 -5.15 -2.55 -1.96
C LEU A 29 -4.26 -2.68 -0.71
N ALA A 30 -4.91 -2.81 0.45
CA ALA A 30 -4.28 -3.11 1.73
C ALA A 30 -4.88 -4.41 2.28
N PRO A 31 -4.23 -5.57 2.09
CA PRO A 31 -4.77 -6.83 2.55
C PRO A 31 -4.80 -6.85 4.10
N MET A 32 -5.98 -7.12 4.65
CA MET A 32 -6.20 -7.31 6.08
C MET A 32 -6.33 -8.81 6.35
N ILE A 33 -5.65 -9.29 7.39
CA ILE A 33 -5.74 -10.67 7.84
C ILE A 33 -6.42 -10.73 9.20
N THR A 34 -7.32 -11.69 9.37
CA THR A 34 -7.92 -11.96 10.67
C THR A 34 -7.15 -13.10 11.33
N LEU A 35 -6.50 -12.81 12.45
CA LEU A 35 -5.71 -13.77 13.22
C LEU A 35 -6.27 -13.89 14.63
N GLU A 36 -6.28 -15.11 15.17
CA GLU A 36 -6.55 -15.31 16.58
C GLU A 36 -5.31 -14.95 17.39
N LYS A 37 -5.42 -13.90 18.21
CA LYS A 37 -4.33 -13.43 19.06
C LYS A 37 -4.79 -13.35 20.50
N MET A 38 -3.88 -13.61 21.43
CA MET A 38 -4.14 -13.32 22.84
C MET A 38 -4.05 -11.81 23.07
N VAL A 39 -5.20 -11.17 23.28
CA VAL A 39 -5.31 -9.75 23.62
C VAL A 39 -5.82 -9.66 25.05
N ARG A 40 -5.04 -9.03 25.94
CA ARG A 40 -5.39 -8.86 27.37
C ARG A 40 -5.80 -10.18 28.04
N GLY A 41 -5.09 -11.28 27.73
CA GLY A 41 -5.31 -12.61 28.31
C GLY A 41 -6.49 -13.40 27.74
N LYS A 42 -7.21 -12.89 26.74
CA LYS A 42 -8.29 -13.61 26.04
C LYS A 42 -7.91 -13.84 24.57
N ARG A 43 -8.25 -15.01 24.02
CA ARG A 43 -8.13 -15.26 22.58
C ARG A 43 -9.23 -14.48 21.87
N THR A 44 -8.82 -13.53 21.04
CA THR A 44 -9.73 -12.68 20.28
C THR A 44 -9.27 -12.70 18.82
N ALA A 45 -10.24 -12.78 17.90
CA ALA A 45 -9.97 -12.55 16.49
C ALA A 45 -9.66 -11.07 16.28
N VAL A 46 -8.43 -10.76 15.87
CA VAL A 46 -7.98 -9.41 15.57
C VAL A 46 -7.77 -9.30 14.07
N SER A 47 -8.37 -8.28 13.45
CA SER A 47 -8.07 -7.92 12.07
C SER A 47 -6.89 -6.95 12.07
N GLU A 48 -5.76 -7.38 11.53
CA GLU A 48 -4.55 -6.58 11.40
C GLU A 48 -4.06 -6.57 9.94
N PRO A 49 -3.38 -5.51 9.48
CA PRO A 49 -2.83 -5.48 8.13
C PRO A 49 -1.83 -6.62 7.95
N LEU A 50 -2.00 -7.40 6.89
CA LEU A 50 -1.10 -8.52 6.55
C LEU A 50 0.34 -8.02 6.34
N PHE A 51 0.48 -6.83 5.77
CA PHE A 51 1.75 -6.15 5.57
C PHE A 51 1.68 -4.74 6.19
N PRO A 52 2.17 -4.56 7.43
CA PRO A 52 2.07 -3.28 8.12
C PRO A 52 2.72 -2.14 7.35
N ASN A 53 1.98 -1.05 7.16
CA ASN A 53 2.39 0.15 6.40
C ASN A 53 2.69 -0.09 4.91
N TYR A 54 2.42 -1.27 4.36
CA TYR A 54 2.52 -1.48 2.92
C TYR A 54 1.17 -1.27 2.25
N LEU A 55 1.19 -0.66 1.07
CA LEU A 55 0.03 -0.42 0.25
C LEU A 55 0.34 -0.86 -1.17
N PHE A 56 -0.45 -1.79 -1.70
CA PHE A 56 -0.40 -2.15 -3.11
C PHE A 56 -1.16 -1.08 -3.89
N VAL A 57 -0.59 -0.64 -5.00
CA VAL A 57 -1.22 0.34 -5.88
C VAL A 57 -1.14 -0.10 -7.32
N GLU A 58 -2.22 0.07 -8.05
CA GLU A 58 -2.26 -0.19 -9.48
C GLU A 58 -2.54 1.11 -10.22
N PHE A 59 -1.62 1.45 -11.12
CA PHE A 59 -1.73 2.62 -11.97
C PHE A 59 -0.92 2.41 -13.24
N ASP A 60 -1.17 3.28 -14.23
CA ASP A 60 -0.37 3.35 -15.44
C ASP A 60 0.71 4.44 -15.28
N PRO A 61 2.02 4.11 -15.32
CA PRO A 61 3.09 5.09 -15.18
C PRO A 61 3.14 6.14 -16.30
N GLU A 62 2.47 5.88 -17.44
CA GLU A 62 2.34 6.83 -18.55
C GLU A 62 1.24 7.88 -18.28
N VAL A 63 0.22 7.53 -17.48
CA VAL A 63 -0.88 8.44 -17.10
C VAL A 63 -0.55 9.15 -15.79
N ILE A 64 -0.10 8.40 -14.79
CA ILE A 64 0.26 8.92 -13.47
C ILE A 64 1.72 8.59 -13.21
N HIS A 65 2.57 9.59 -13.28
CA HIS A 65 3.98 9.40 -13.02
C HIS A 65 4.23 8.90 -11.58
N THR A 66 5.21 8.00 -11.46
CA THR A 66 5.66 7.44 -10.18
C THR A 66 6.10 8.53 -9.19
N THR A 67 6.60 9.66 -9.69
CA THR A 67 6.94 10.83 -8.88
C THR A 67 5.72 11.45 -8.19
N THR A 68 4.57 11.53 -8.85
CA THR A 68 3.31 12.03 -8.29
C THR A 68 2.83 11.15 -7.14
N ILE A 69 2.88 9.83 -7.34
CA ILE A 69 2.54 8.85 -6.30
C ILE A 69 3.50 8.97 -5.12
N ASN A 70 4.81 9.10 -5.38
CA ASN A 70 5.82 9.25 -4.34
C ASN A 70 5.66 10.57 -3.55
N ALA A 71 5.17 11.62 -4.21
CA ALA A 71 4.85 12.91 -3.61
C ALA A 71 3.49 12.95 -2.89
N THR A 72 2.72 11.87 -2.94
CA THR A 72 1.40 11.81 -2.31
C THR A 72 1.51 11.80 -0.79
N ARG A 73 0.63 12.55 -0.12
CA ARG A 73 0.63 12.68 1.34
C ARG A 73 0.41 11.32 2.01
N GLY A 74 1.35 10.92 2.86
CA GLY A 74 1.29 9.66 3.59
C GLY A 74 2.12 8.54 2.94
N VAL A 75 2.59 8.72 1.70
CA VAL A 75 3.58 7.84 1.08
C VAL A 75 4.97 8.17 1.62
N SER A 76 5.77 7.13 1.86
CA SER A 76 7.18 7.24 2.24
C SER A 76 8.07 7.03 1.02
N HIS A 77 7.98 5.86 0.39
CA HIS A 77 8.73 5.50 -0.80
C HIS A 77 8.13 4.28 -1.48
N PHE A 78 8.45 4.09 -2.77
CA PHE A 78 8.23 2.84 -3.47
C PHE A 78 9.21 1.77 -2.99
N VAL A 79 8.74 0.53 -2.89
CA VAL A 79 9.65 -0.62 -2.89
C VAL A 79 10.27 -0.73 -4.28
N ARG A 80 11.58 -0.95 -4.32
CA ARG A 80 12.37 -0.94 -5.54
C ARG A 80 13.16 -2.22 -5.65
N PHE A 81 13.30 -2.71 -6.87
CA PHE A 81 14.31 -3.71 -7.21
C PHE A 81 15.44 -2.98 -7.96
N GLY A 82 16.54 -2.72 -7.25
CA GLY A 82 17.60 -1.87 -7.77
C GLY A 82 17.15 -0.41 -7.91
N ALA A 83 17.25 0.16 -9.11
CA ALA A 83 16.92 1.57 -9.36
C ALA A 83 15.42 1.82 -9.61
N SER A 84 14.70 0.82 -10.11
CA SER A 84 13.30 0.93 -10.54
C SER A 84 12.30 0.49 -9.46
N PRO A 85 11.11 1.12 -9.40
CA PRO A 85 10.00 0.59 -8.61
C PRO A 85 9.72 -0.87 -8.92
N ALA A 86 9.48 -1.66 -7.88
CA ALA A 86 9.15 -3.07 -7.99
C ALA A 86 7.76 -3.22 -8.60
N ILE A 87 7.68 -3.96 -9.71
CA ILE A 87 6.41 -4.36 -10.32
C ILE A 87 5.99 -5.68 -9.67
N VAL A 88 4.77 -5.72 -9.14
CA VAL A 88 4.17 -6.93 -8.59
C VAL A 88 3.54 -7.71 -9.76
N PRO A 89 3.96 -8.95 -10.02
CA PRO A 89 3.40 -9.75 -11.10
C PRO A 89 1.95 -10.15 -10.78
N SER A 90 1.08 -10.16 -11.81
CA SER A 90 -0.20 -10.86 -11.74
C SER A 90 0.06 -12.36 -11.85
N ALA A 91 -0.36 -13.12 -10.84
CA ALA A 91 -0.23 -14.58 -10.82
C ALA A 91 -1.18 -15.27 -11.80
#